data_AF-A0A2E0F0R7-F1
#
_entry.id   AF-A0A2E0F0R7-F1
#
_cell.length_a   1.000
_cell.length_b   1.000
_cell.length_c   1.000
_cell.angle_alpha   90.00
_cell.angle_beta   90.00
_cell.angle_gamma   90.00
#
_symmetry.space_group_name_H-M   'P 1'
#
loop_
_entity.id
_entity.type
_entity.pdbx_description
1 polymer ?
#
loop_
_entity_poly.entity_id
_entity_poly.type
_entity_poly.pdbx_seq_one_letter_code
_entity_poly.pdbx_strand_id
1 'polypeptide(L)'
;MAINLAEPLLGGLYTLFVDALGSTAAWWIGHLTLIASIAFVYWVITNWQEISYGLDLNGTRMVAYLVLIGATIAQVTMYQTYFNFPASGAYITAGATSAYIWWQWYQLEPQKV
;
A
#
# COMPACT_ATOMS: atom_id res chain seq x y z
N MET A 1 6.09 3.11 31.04
CA MET A 1 6.33 3.23 29.59
C MET A 1 6.16 4.68 29.19
N ALA A 2 6.92 5.17 28.21
CA ALA A 2 6.74 6.52 27.68
C ALA A 2 5.44 6.62 26.87
N ILE A 3 5.10 7.83 26.40
CA ILE A 3 3.92 8.08 25.57
C ILE A 3 3.87 7.11 24.38
N ASN A 4 2.69 6.54 24.13
CA ASN A 4 2.49 5.58 23.06
C ASN A 4 2.01 6.27 21.79
N LEU A 5 2.94 6.68 20.94
CA LEU A 5 2.59 7.32 19.66
C LEU A 5 2.09 6.31 18.62
N ALA A 6 2.48 5.04 18.76
CA ALA A 6 2.12 3.98 17.82
C ALA A 6 0.63 3.65 17.83
N GLU A 7 -0.05 3.75 18.97
CA GLU A 7 -1.48 3.43 19.09
C GLU A 7 -2.39 4.32 18.22
N PRO A 8 -2.35 5.67 18.34
CA PRO A 8 -3.17 6.52 17.48
C PRO A 8 -2.67 6.59 16.03
N LEU A 9 -1.37 6.39 15.77
CA LEU A 9 -0.81 6.54 14.43
C LEU A 9 -0.90 5.26 13.56
N LEU A 10 -0.79 4.08 14.17
CA LEU A 10 -0.90 2.80 13.46
C LEU A 10 -2.28 2.16 13.62
N GLY A 11 -3.09 2.59 14.59
CA GLY A 11 -4.48 2.17 14.76
C GLY A 11 -4.64 0.65 14.80
N GLY A 12 -5.40 0.09 13.85
CA GLY A 12 -5.65 -1.35 13.77
C GLY A 12 -4.38 -2.21 13.60
N LEU A 13 -3.31 -1.68 13.00
CA LEU A 13 -2.03 -2.39 12.94
C LEU A 13 -1.38 -2.49 14.32
N TYR A 14 -1.52 -1.45 15.16
CA TYR A 14 -1.07 -1.51 16.55
C TYR A 14 -1.88 -2.52 17.34
N THR A 15 -3.21 -2.55 17.17
CA THR A 15 -4.08 -3.56 17.79
C THR A 15 -3.61 -4.97 17.43
N LEU A 16 -3.29 -5.23 16.15
CA LEU A 16 -2.75 -6.51 15.71
C LEU A 16 -1.43 -6.88 16.43
N PHE A 17 -0.53 -5.91 16.63
CA PHE A 17 0.71 -6.15 17.37
C PHE A 17 0.43 -6.48 18.85
N VAL A 18 -0.50 -5.78 19.49
CA VAL A 18 -0.90 -6.05 20.89
C VAL A 18 -1.49 -7.45 21.01
N ASP A 19 -2.41 -7.81 20.11
CA ASP A 19 -3.08 -9.11 20.11
C ASP A 19 -2.10 -10.27 19.87
N ALA A 20 -1.10 -10.06 19.02
CA ALA A 20 -0.14 -11.10 18.66
C ALA A 20 1.04 -11.24 19.65
N LEU A 21 1.53 -10.13 20.20
CA LEU A 21 2.83 -10.07 20.89
C LEU A 21 2.72 -9.57 22.35
N GLY A 22 1.55 -9.09 22.76
CA GLY A 22 1.34 -8.45 24.05
C GLY A 22 1.78 -6.99 24.08
N SER A 23 1.29 -6.25 25.07
CA SER A 23 1.41 -4.78 25.15
C SER A 23 2.85 -4.26 25.16
N THR A 24 3.76 -4.92 25.88
CA THR A 24 5.17 -4.49 25.98
C THR A 24 5.91 -4.62 24.64
N ALA A 25 5.77 -5.77 23.96
CA ALA A 25 6.43 -5.99 22.67
C ALA A 25 5.79 -5.14 21.57
N ALA A 26 4.46 -5.01 21.57
CA ALA A 26 3.73 -4.15 20.65
C ALA A 26 4.14 -2.68 20.78
N TRP A 27 4.39 -2.20 21.99
CA TRP A 27 4.90 -0.84 22.20
C TRP A 27 6.24 -0.63 21.47
N TRP A 28 7.21 -1.52 21.63
CA TRP A 28 8.51 -1.40 20.95
C TRP A 28 8.39 -1.51 19.43
N ILE A 29 7.68 -2.54 18.96
CA ILE A 29 7.52 -2.79 17.53
C ILE A 29 6.77 -1.66 16.85
N GLY A 30 5.70 -1.15 17.48
CA GLY A 30 4.95 -0.01 16.95
C GLY A 30 5.82 1.24 16.75
N HIS A 31 6.68 1.58 17.72
CA HIS A 31 7.58 2.73 17.56
C HIS A 31 8.69 2.47 16.53
N LEU A 32 9.23 1.25 16.46
CA LEU A 32 10.17 0.87 15.41
C LEU A 32 9.54 0.96 14.02
N THR A 33 8.28 0.53 13.86
CA THR A 33 7.53 0.66 12.61
C THR A 33 7.35 2.13 12.21
N LEU A 34 7.04 3.01 13.17
CA LEU A 34 6.95 4.44 12.90
C LEU A 34 8.28 5.05 12.45
N ILE A 35 9.37 4.75 13.17
CA ILE A 35 10.72 5.22 12.83
C ILE A 35 11.12 4.71 11.44
N ALA A 36 10.90 3.43 11.17
CA ALA A 36 11.18 2.83 9.87
C ALA A 36 10.35 3.48 8.75
N SER A 37 9.08 3.78 8.99
CA SER A 37 8.20 4.43 8.02
C SER A 37 8.69 5.84 7.68
N ILE A 38 9.07 6.64 8.69
CA ILE A 38 9.61 7.99 8.49
C ILE A 38 10.94 7.92 7.74
N ALA A 39 11.84 7.04 8.16
CA ALA A 39 13.13 6.86 7.50
C ALA A 39 12.97 6.41 6.04
N PHE A 40 12.00 5.53 5.77
CA PHE A 40 11.67 5.09 4.42
C PHE A 40 11.15 6.23 3.55
N VAL A 41 10.19 7.02 4.05
CA VAL A 41 9.68 8.20 3.33
C VAL A 41 10.79 9.20 3.03
N TYR A 42 11.63 9.49 4.03
CA TYR A 42 12.78 10.37 3.84
C TYR A 42 13.72 9.83 2.75
N TRP A 43 14.08 8.55 2.82
CA TRP A 43 14.93 7.90 1.83
C TRP A 43 14.32 7.95 0.41
N VAL A 44 13.01 7.73 0.27
CA VAL A 44 12.31 7.84 -1.02
C VAL A 44 12.40 9.25 -1.58
N ILE A 45 12.19 10.27 -0.73
CA ILE A 45 12.27 11.67 -1.13
C ILE A 45 13.69 12.02 -1.58
N THR A 46 14.70 11.62 -0.81
CA THR A 46 16.10 11.94 -1.13
C THR A 46 16.59 11.23 -2.39
N ASN A 47 16.04 10.05 -2.71
CA ASN A 47 16.43 9.23 -3.86
C ASN A 47 15.37 9.25 -4.98
N TRP A 48 14.49 10.26 -4.99
CA TRP A 48 13.35 10.30 -5.91
C TRP A 48 13.76 10.22 -7.39
N GLN A 49 14.90 10.80 -7.77
CA GLN A 49 15.41 10.73 -9.15
C GLN A 49 15.70 9.29 -9.57
N GLU A 50 16.36 8.51 -8.73
CA GLU A 50 16.68 7.11 -9.01
C GLU A 50 15.42 6.24 -9.01
N ILE A 51 14.49 6.50 -8.08
CA ILE A 51 13.23 5.77 -7.98
C ILE A 51 12.33 6.04 -9.18
N SER A 52 12.15 7.32 -9.53
CA SER A 52 11.34 7.71 -10.69
C SER A 52 11.94 7.21 -11.99
N TYR A 53 13.28 7.17 -12.11
CA TYR A 53 13.95 6.56 -13.25
C TYR A 53 13.76 5.03 -13.29
N GLY A 54 14.01 4.33 -12.19
CA GLY A 54 13.92 2.87 -12.12
C GLY A 54 12.50 2.33 -12.30
N LEU A 55 11.50 3.10 -11.89
CA LEU A 55 10.08 2.81 -12.11
C LEU A 55 9.54 3.43 -13.42
N ASP A 56 10.39 4.15 -14.17
CA ASP A 56 10.05 4.91 -15.38
C ASP A 56 8.75 5.72 -15.20
N LEU A 57 8.68 6.40 -14.05
CA LEU A 57 7.59 7.29 -13.67
C LEU A 57 7.69 8.59 -14.46
N ASN A 58 6.90 8.67 -15.53
CA ASN A 58 6.58 9.93 -16.21
C ASN A 58 5.18 10.43 -15.79
N GLY A 59 4.82 11.65 -16.17
CA GLY A 59 3.52 12.25 -15.79
C GLY A 59 2.31 11.38 -16.15
N THR A 60 2.32 10.76 -17.33
CA THR A 60 1.25 9.85 -17.77
C THR A 60 1.22 8.57 -16.95
N ARG A 61 2.38 7.95 -16.71
CA ARG A 61 2.46 6.72 -15.91
C ARG A 61 2.12 6.95 -14.44
N MET A 62 2.40 8.13 -13.89
CA MET A 62 1.96 8.48 -12.54
C MET A 62 0.43 8.55 -12.45
N VAL A 63 -0.23 9.20 -13.42
CA VAL A 63 -1.70 9.25 -13.50
C VAL A 63 -2.28 7.84 -13.68
N ALA A 64 -1.65 7.02 -14.52
CA ALA A 64 -2.01 5.60 -14.70
C ALA A 64 -2.06 4.84 -13.38
N TYR A 65 -1.00 4.94 -12.56
CA TYR A 65 -0.95 4.30 -11.25
C TYR A 65 -2.04 4.82 -10.31
N LEU A 66 -2.29 6.13 -10.27
CA LEU A 66 -3.36 6.70 -9.43
C LEU A 66 -4.75 6.20 -9.84
N VAL A 67 -5.03 6.13 -11.14
CA VAL A 67 -6.28 5.58 -11.67
C VAL A 67 -6.41 4.11 -11.31
N LEU A 68 -5.34 3.32 -11.44
CA LEU A 68 -5.34 1.90 -11.10
C LEU A 68 -5.59 1.68 -9.60
N ILE A 69 -4.94 2.46 -8.74
CA ILE A 69 -5.16 2.42 -7.28
C ILE A 69 -6.61 2.78 -6.95
N GLY A 70 -7.12 3.88 -7.50
CA GLY A 70 -8.51 4.32 -7.30
C GLY A 70 -9.52 3.27 -7.77
N ALA A 71 -9.30 2.69 -8.95
CA ALA A 71 -10.11 1.60 -9.49
C ALA A 71 -10.07 0.35 -8.59
N THR A 72 -8.89 0.00 -8.07
CA THR A 72 -8.74 -1.14 -7.15
C THR A 72 -9.52 -0.92 -5.86
N ILE A 73 -9.45 0.27 -5.27
CA ILE A 73 -10.23 0.63 -4.07
C ILE A 73 -11.72 0.52 -4.37
N ALA A 74 -12.18 1.08 -5.49
CA ALA A 74 -13.57 0.99 -5.91
C ALA A 74 -14.03 -0.45 -6.11
N GLN A 75 -13.20 -1.31 -6.71
CA GLN A 75 -13.47 -2.75 -6.85
C GLN A 75 -13.60 -3.44 -5.49
N VAL A 76 -12.66 -3.21 -4.55
CA VAL A 76 -12.75 -3.79 -3.19
C VAL A 76 -14.05 -3.38 -2.51
N THR A 77 -14.39 -2.09 -2.54
CA THR A 77 -15.66 -1.58 -1.96
C THR A 77 -16.86 -2.22 -2.64
N MET A 78 -16.84 -2.36 -3.97
CA MET A 78 -17.94 -2.99 -4.70
C MET A 78 -18.11 -4.46 -4.31
N TYR A 79 -17.01 -5.21 -4.21
CA TYR A 79 -17.02 -6.64 -3.88
C TYR A 79 -17.49 -6.89 -2.46
N GLN A 80 -17.09 -6.04 -1.51
CA GLN A 80 -17.55 -6.14 -0.13
C GLN A 80 -19.02 -5.74 0.01
N THR A 81 -19.42 -4.59 -0.54
CA THR A 81 -20.76 -4.01 -0.30
C THR A 81 -21.87 -4.66 -1.11
N TYR A 82 -21.62 -5.03 -2.37
CA TYR A 82 -22.67 -5.54 -3.26
C TYR A 82 -22.61 -7.05 -3.46
N PHE A 83 -21.42 -7.66 -3.43
CA PHE A 83 -21.25 -9.10 -3.64
C PHE A 83 -21.00 -9.88 -2.34
N ASN A 84 -20.93 -9.20 -1.19
CA ASN A 84 -20.72 -9.81 0.13
C ASN A 84 -19.46 -10.69 0.20
N PHE A 85 -18.40 -10.31 -0.53
CA PHE A 85 -17.13 -11.03 -0.45
C PHE A 85 -16.52 -10.83 0.94
N PRO A 86 -15.91 -11.87 1.54
CA PRO A 86 -15.05 -11.67 2.71
C PRO A 86 -13.87 -10.77 2.33
N ALA A 87 -13.35 -9.99 3.29
CA ALA A 87 -12.33 -8.97 3.01
C ALA A 87 -11.11 -9.53 2.26
N SER A 88 -10.60 -10.69 2.68
CA SER A 88 -9.50 -11.37 1.99
C SER A 88 -9.82 -11.71 0.54
N GLY A 89 -11.02 -12.22 0.26
CA GLY A 89 -11.49 -12.51 -1.10
C GLY A 89 -11.60 -11.24 -1.95
N ALA A 90 -12.17 -10.17 -1.39
CA ALA A 90 -12.28 -8.88 -2.09
C ALA A 90 -10.91 -8.31 -2.47
N TYR A 91 -9.93 -8.32 -1.56
CA TYR A 91 -8.58 -7.84 -1.84
C TYR A 91 -7.86 -8.68 -2.89
N ILE A 92 -7.95 -10.02 -2.81
CA ILE A 92 -7.31 -10.91 -3.78
C ILE A 92 -7.90 -10.71 -5.17
N THR A 93 -9.24 -10.70 -5.28
CA THR A 93 -9.90 -10.55 -6.58
C THR A 93 -9.63 -9.18 -7.18
N ALA A 94 -9.78 -8.09 -6.42
CA ALA A 94 -9.51 -6.74 -6.92
C ALA A 94 -8.04 -6.58 -7.31
N GLY A 95 -7.12 -7.08 -6.47
CA GLY A 95 -5.69 -7.06 -6.76
C GLY A 95 -5.35 -7.83 -8.04
N ALA A 96 -5.89 -9.03 -8.22
CA ALA A 96 -5.67 -9.84 -9.41
C ALA A 96 -6.24 -9.18 -10.68
N THR A 97 -7.46 -8.62 -10.60
CA THR A 97 -8.08 -7.90 -11.71
C THR A 97 -7.27 -6.66 -12.10
N SER A 98 -6.85 -5.84 -11.14
CA SER A 98 -6.03 -4.67 -11.40
C SER A 98 -4.63 -5.01 -11.93
N ALA A 99 -3.99 -6.05 -11.38
CA ALA A 99 -2.71 -6.53 -11.90
C ALA A 99 -2.84 -7.04 -13.35
N TYR A 100 -3.93 -7.72 -13.68
CA TYR A 100 -4.22 -8.15 -15.04
C TYR A 100 -4.44 -6.96 -15.98
N ILE A 101 -5.23 -5.95 -15.56
CA ILE A 101 -5.44 -4.72 -16.35
C ILE A 101 -4.10 -4.01 -16.60
N TRP A 102 -3.26 -3.89 -15.57
CA TRP A 102 -1.93 -3.31 -15.70
C TRP A 102 -1.06 -4.09 -16.69
N TRP A 103 -1.05 -5.42 -16.60
CA TRP A 103 -0.35 -6.27 -17.56
C TRP A 103 -0.84 -6.01 -18.97
N GLN A 104 -2.16 -6.03 -19.21
CA GLN A 104 -2.73 -5.82 -20.54
C GLN A 104 -2.30 -4.48 -21.12
N TRP A 105 -2.35 -3.41 -20.32
CA TRP A 105 -1.85 -2.11 -20.75
C TRP A 105 -0.36 -2.18 -21.12
N TYR A 106 0.48 -2.76 -20.27
CA TYR A 106 1.91 -2.87 -20.53
C TYR A 106 2.24 -3.59 -21.86
N GLN A 107 1.44 -4.60 -22.24
CA GLN A 107 1.59 -5.32 -23.51
C GLN A 107 1.05 -4.55 -24.72
N LEU A 108 0.04 -3.71 -24.53
CA LEU A 108 -0.60 -2.93 -25.59
C LEU A 108 0.12 -1.61 -25.90
N GLU A 109 0.88 -1.06 -24.94
CA GLU A 109 1.75 0.08 -25.21
C GLU A 109 2.93 -0.34 -26.10
N PRO A 110 3.26 0.44 -27.16
CA PRO A 110 4.48 0.24 -27.91
C PRO A 110 5.67 0.35 -26.96
N GLN A 111 6.33 -0.78 -26.72
CA GLN A 111 7.58 -0.81 -25.97
C GLN A 111 8.59 0.04 -26.75
N LYS A 112 9.24 1.02 -26.11
CA LYS A 112 10.32 1.77 -26.76
C LYS A 112 11.39 0.77 -27.18
N VAL A 113 11.59 0.62 -28.49
CA VAL A 113 12.68 -0.15 -29.10
C VAL A 113 14.01 0.56 -28.89
#